data_AF-A0A1J7BEH4-F1
#
_entry.id   AF-A0A1J7BEH4-F1
#
_cell.length_a   1.000
_cell.length_b   1.000
_cell.length_c   1.000
_cell.angle_alpha   90.00
_cell.angle_beta   90.00
_cell.angle_gamma   90.00
#
_symmetry.space_group_name_H-M   'P 1'
#
loop_
_entity.id
_entity.type
_entity.pdbx_description
1 polymer ?
#
loop_
_entity_poly.entity_id
_entity_poly.type
_entity_poly.pdbx_seq_one_letter_code
_entity_poly.pdbx_strand_id
1 'polypeptide(L)'
;MEDLPEPRRENLLWRHLRCCDYTEVEELVCEQSRYRCPVDAELTPEAVTPRVAVLGDDGRYHLRTGPRMLCDPGGPAAGPLEHRQWCHWWGDGIRYRLQPPRGSAAAPGHDGVRAHGWTVTLTDRVRDPIEVPLRERCPHQVRCGQWPPPPSTTKAGRLRARLTSEFGPMCGACGSRLGTEVDHDHFAGAVRGLLCHRCNSGIDTCPHPTGCRWAEYLNHPPAAPLCLRYSHHRGLLRVEDRKVAAAGFDPFFALRRRPFDWSRAIAPSEAVPDLTAILRRGRFRPLAGHLTGRLRRQP
;
A
#
# COMPACT_ATOMS: atom_id res chain seq x y z
N MET A 1 6.74 12.44 -21.21
CA MET A 1 6.42 12.55 -19.76
C MET A 1 6.41 14.00 -19.25
N GLU A 2 6.52 15.00 -20.12
CA GLU A 2 6.67 16.41 -19.71
C GLU A 2 5.41 16.99 -19.07
N ASP A 3 4.23 16.50 -19.47
CA ASP A 3 2.93 16.93 -18.94
C ASP A 3 2.59 16.35 -17.54
N LEU A 4 3.45 15.48 -17.00
CA LEU A 4 3.24 14.93 -15.65
C LEU A 4 3.65 15.94 -14.58
N PRO A 5 2.93 16.01 -13.44
CA PRO A 5 3.40 16.74 -12.28
C PRO A 5 4.81 16.31 -11.89
N GLU A 6 5.64 17.26 -11.48
CA GLU A 6 7.04 17.02 -11.19
C GLU A 6 7.27 15.85 -10.20
N PRO A 7 6.59 15.76 -9.03
CA PRO A 7 6.77 14.62 -8.13
C PRO A 7 6.41 13.28 -8.77
N ARG A 8 5.47 13.28 -9.70
CA ARG A 8 5.02 12.07 -10.41
C ARG A 8 6.07 11.62 -11.43
N ARG A 9 6.65 12.54 -12.18
CA ARG A 9 7.75 12.29 -13.10
C ARG A 9 8.99 11.78 -12.35
N GLU A 10 9.35 12.42 -11.25
CA GLU A 10 10.48 12.02 -10.41
C GLU A 10 10.34 10.60 -9.87
N ASN A 11 9.12 10.24 -9.41
CA ASN A 11 8.83 8.89 -8.92
C ASN A 11 9.05 7.81 -10.00
N LEU A 12 8.58 8.05 -11.23
CA LEU A 12 8.76 7.13 -12.36
C LEU A 12 10.24 6.97 -12.71
N LEU A 13 10.97 8.07 -12.84
CA LEU A 13 12.41 8.06 -13.12
C LEU A 13 13.19 7.29 -12.05
N TRP A 14 12.94 7.60 -10.78
CA TRP A 14 13.62 6.94 -9.67
C TRP A 14 13.34 5.44 -9.57
N ARG A 15 12.10 5.04 -9.87
CA ARG A 15 11.69 3.63 -9.87
C ARG A 15 12.49 2.82 -10.87
N HIS A 16 12.75 3.41 -12.04
CA HIS A 16 13.37 2.74 -13.19
C HIS A 16 14.86 3.08 -13.39
N LEU A 17 15.44 3.92 -12.52
CA LEU A 17 16.83 4.39 -12.57
C LEU A 17 17.89 3.27 -12.73
N ARG A 18 17.59 2.03 -12.32
CA ARG A 18 18.52 0.90 -12.40
C ARG A 18 18.55 0.19 -13.75
N CYS A 19 17.50 0.33 -14.55
CA CYS A 19 17.31 -0.45 -15.77
C CYS A 19 17.01 0.41 -17.00
N CYS A 20 16.79 1.71 -16.81
CA CYS A 20 16.37 2.62 -17.87
C CYS A 20 17.05 3.98 -17.70
N ASP A 21 17.47 4.58 -18.81
CA ASP A 21 17.70 6.01 -18.94
C ASP A 21 16.37 6.79 -19.09
N TYR A 22 16.44 8.11 -19.24
CA TYR A 22 15.24 8.94 -19.36
C TYR A 22 14.34 8.52 -20.54
N THR A 23 14.92 8.30 -21.71
CA THR A 23 14.21 7.93 -22.94
C THR A 23 13.58 6.55 -22.78
N GLU A 24 14.31 5.60 -22.22
CA GLU A 24 13.82 4.25 -21.94
C GLU A 24 12.65 4.26 -20.93
N VAL A 25 12.66 5.17 -19.94
CA VAL A 25 11.49 5.36 -19.05
C VAL A 25 10.30 5.94 -19.79
N GLU A 26 10.52 6.93 -20.69
CA GLU A 26 9.43 7.47 -21.51
C GLU A 26 8.80 6.40 -22.40
N GLU A 27 9.62 5.58 -23.05
CA GLU A 27 9.17 4.45 -23.87
C GLU A 27 8.41 3.41 -23.03
N LEU A 28 8.95 3.04 -21.86
CA LEU A 28 8.29 2.11 -20.92
C LEU A 28 6.93 2.64 -20.47
N VAL A 29 6.84 3.93 -20.13
CA VAL A 29 5.56 4.58 -19.77
C VAL A 29 4.60 4.55 -20.95
N CYS A 30 5.06 4.88 -22.16
CA CYS A 30 4.24 4.84 -23.37
C CYS A 30 3.72 3.44 -23.66
N GLU A 31 4.58 2.42 -23.61
CA GLU A 31 4.22 1.03 -23.84
C GLU A 31 3.23 0.53 -22.77
N GLN A 32 3.56 0.72 -21.49
CA GLN A 32 2.72 0.24 -20.40
C GLN A 32 1.38 0.97 -20.31
N SER A 33 1.32 2.23 -20.76
CA SER A 33 0.07 2.99 -20.80
C SER A 33 -0.97 2.40 -21.76
N ARG A 34 -0.55 1.55 -22.71
CA ARG A 34 -1.45 0.85 -23.65
C ARG A 34 -2.26 -0.26 -22.98
N TYR A 35 -1.80 -0.78 -21.84
CA TYR A 35 -2.50 -1.82 -21.10
C TYR A 35 -3.52 -1.21 -20.14
N ARG A 36 -4.59 -1.95 -19.81
CA ARG A 36 -5.58 -1.49 -18.83
C ARG A 36 -4.95 -1.43 -17.43
N CYS A 37 -5.22 -0.35 -16.70
CA CYS A 37 -4.76 -0.23 -15.31
C CYS A 37 -5.35 -1.35 -14.44
N PRO A 38 -4.56 -2.01 -13.57
CA PRO A 38 -5.07 -3.06 -12.68
C PRO A 38 -6.21 -2.61 -11.77
N VAL A 39 -6.23 -1.31 -11.40
CA VAL A 39 -7.33 -0.78 -10.59
C VAL A 39 -8.64 -0.81 -11.36
N ASP A 40 -8.66 -0.41 -12.64
CA ASP A 40 -9.87 -0.28 -13.43
C ASP A 40 -10.37 -1.62 -14.00
N ALA A 41 -9.49 -2.61 -14.11
CA ALA A 41 -9.86 -3.96 -14.54
C ALA A 41 -10.73 -4.71 -13.51
N GLU A 42 -10.64 -4.33 -12.24
CA GLU A 42 -11.25 -5.08 -11.12
C GLU A 42 -12.42 -4.35 -10.44
N LEU A 43 -12.82 -3.17 -10.93
CA LEU A 43 -13.92 -2.44 -10.31
C LEU A 43 -15.24 -3.05 -10.77
N THR A 44 -15.91 -3.74 -9.84
CA THR A 44 -17.35 -3.94 -9.94
C THR A 44 -18.06 -2.65 -9.53
N PRO A 45 -19.18 -2.29 -10.19
CA PRO A 45 -20.03 -1.15 -9.81
C PRO A 45 -20.70 -1.28 -8.43
N GLU A 46 -20.28 -2.21 -7.56
CA GLU A 46 -20.73 -2.32 -6.18
C GLU A 46 -20.17 -1.12 -5.38
N ALA A 47 -20.76 0.02 -5.72
CA ALA A 47 -20.53 1.33 -5.19
C ALA A 47 -20.98 1.36 -3.74
N VAL A 48 -20.07 1.79 -2.86
CA VAL A 48 -20.33 2.52 -1.61
C VAL A 48 -21.59 2.08 -0.85
N THR A 49 -21.90 0.78 -0.78
CA THR A 49 -23.05 0.37 0.01
C THR A 49 -22.67 0.58 1.47
N PRO A 50 -23.49 1.28 2.28
CA PRO A 50 -23.26 1.43 3.69
C PRO A 50 -22.98 0.07 4.32
N ARG A 51 -21.92 0.02 5.13
CA ARG A 51 -21.52 -1.21 5.81
C ARG A 51 -22.12 -1.23 7.20
N VAL A 52 -22.61 -2.38 7.60
CA VAL A 52 -23.10 -2.61 8.97
C VAL A 52 -22.41 -3.83 9.55
N ALA A 53 -22.10 -3.78 10.83
CA ALA A 53 -21.52 -4.90 11.55
C ALA A 53 -22.65 -5.69 12.21
N VAL A 54 -22.79 -6.98 11.88
CA VAL A 54 -23.85 -7.86 12.38
C VAL A 54 -23.24 -8.91 13.30
N LEU A 55 -23.74 -9.07 14.52
CA LEU A 55 -23.22 -10.04 15.48
C LEU A 55 -23.60 -11.47 15.04
N GLY A 56 -22.63 -12.39 15.05
CA GLY A 56 -22.84 -13.82 14.87
C GLY A 56 -22.94 -14.56 16.21
N ASP A 57 -23.47 -15.78 16.16
CA ASP A 57 -23.46 -16.75 17.27
C ASP A 57 -22.04 -17.18 17.70
N ASP A 58 -21.03 -16.93 16.87
CA ASP A 58 -19.60 -17.04 17.20
C ASP A 58 -19.09 -15.92 18.14
N GLY A 59 -19.97 -15.01 18.55
CA GLY A 59 -19.66 -13.91 19.45
C GLY A 59 -18.86 -12.79 18.79
N ARG A 60 -18.76 -12.76 17.46
CA ARG A 60 -18.03 -11.75 16.69
C ARG A 60 -18.97 -11.01 15.74
N TYR A 61 -18.59 -9.80 15.40
CA TYR A 61 -19.27 -9.00 14.40
C TYR A 61 -18.72 -9.28 13.00
N HIS A 62 -19.63 -9.45 12.05
CA HIS A 62 -19.37 -9.74 10.65
C HIS A 62 -19.81 -8.55 9.79
N LEU A 63 -19.02 -8.21 8.78
CA LEU A 63 -19.27 -6.99 7.99
C LEU A 63 -20.19 -7.30 6.82
N ARG A 64 -21.32 -6.60 6.75
CA ARG A 64 -22.32 -6.71 5.68
C ARG A 64 -22.30 -5.46 4.80
N THR A 65 -22.39 -5.66 3.49
CA THR A 65 -22.48 -4.60 2.46
C THR A 65 -23.71 -4.92 1.60
N GLY A 66 -24.82 -4.21 1.81
CA GLY A 66 -26.10 -4.55 1.19
C GLY A 66 -26.59 -5.95 1.62
N PRO A 67 -26.97 -6.85 0.68
CA PRO A 67 -27.37 -8.22 1.01
C PRO A 67 -26.17 -9.16 1.22
N ARG A 68 -24.93 -8.71 0.98
CA ARG A 68 -23.75 -9.57 0.94
C ARG A 68 -22.94 -9.49 2.23
N MET A 69 -22.55 -10.65 2.75
CA MET A 69 -21.56 -10.74 3.82
C MET A 69 -20.16 -10.74 3.22
N LEU A 70 -19.28 -9.89 3.75
CA LEU A 70 -17.93 -9.82 3.24
C LEU A 70 -17.09 -11.04 3.66
N CYS A 71 -17.38 -11.62 4.83
CA CYS A 71 -16.68 -12.81 5.32
C CYS A 71 -17.04 -14.10 4.56
N ASP A 72 -18.14 -14.12 3.83
CA ASP A 72 -18.56 -15.24 2.99
C ASP A 72 -19.12 -14.71 1.64
N PRO A 73 -18.23 -14.28 0.74
CA PRO A 73 -18.63 -13.60 -0.49
C PRO A 73 -19.34 -14.52 -1.50
N GLY A 74 -19.27 -15.83 -1.34
CA GLY A 74 -19.91 -16.83 -2.22
C GLY A 74 -21.11 -17.53 -1.58
N GLY A 75 -21.33 -17.30 -0.27
CA GLY A 75 -22.44 -17.85 0.47
C GLY A 75 -23.80 -17.25 0.10
N PRO A 76 -24.89 -17.89 0.56
CA PRO A 76 -26.24 -17.39 0.32
C PRO A 76 -26.47 -16.04 1.02
N ALA A 77 -27.34 -15.20 0.46
CA ALA A 77 -27.72 -13.92 1.08
C ALA A 77 -28.41 -14.11 2.45
N ALA A 78 -29.02 -15.28 2.67
CA ALA A 78 -29.63 -15.70 3.92
C ALA A 78 -29.21 -17.13 4.25
N GLY A 79 -28.72 -17.35 5.47
CA GLY A 79 -28.27 -18.66 5.94
C GLY A 79 -27.01 -18.58 6.78
N PRO A 80 -26.51 -19.73 7.28
CA PRO A 80 -25.24 -19.79 7.99
C PRO A 80 -24.09 -19.41 7.06
N LEU A 81 -23.15 -18.61 7.57
CA LEU A 81 -21.95 -18.19 6.87
C LEU A 81 -20.85 -19.21 7.06
N GLU A 82 -20.23 -19.66 5.98
CA GLU A 82 -19.09 -20.58 6.07
C GLU A 82 -17.80 -19.82 6.31
N HIS A 83 -17.09 -20.16 7.37
CA HIS A 83 -15.79 -19.60 7.71
C HIS A 83 -14.71 -20.66 7.61
N ARG A 84 -13.52 -20.23 7.19
CA ARG A 84 -12.32 -21.06 7.18
C ARG A 84 -11.12 -20.23 7.63
N GLN A 85 -10.38 -20.74 8.62
CA GLN A 85 -9.13 -20.16 9.08
C GLN A 85 -7.99 -21.15 8.90
N TRP A 86 -6.91 -20.67 8.30
CA TRP A 86 -5.66 -21.41 8.18
C TRP A 86 -4.79 -21.12 9.39
N CYS A 87 -4.48 -22.17 10.14
CA CYS A 87 -3.55 -22.12 11.25
C CYS A 87 -2.21 -22.66 10.74
N HIS A 88 -1.20 -21.79 10.76
CA HIS A 88 0.18 -22.16 10.46
C HIS A 88 0.93 -22.28 11.78
N TRP A 89 1.73 -23.33 11.92
CA TRP A 89 2.63 -23.48 13.03
C TRP A 89 3.93 -24.12 12.59
N TRP A 90 4.96 -23.88 13.39
CA TRP A 90 6.21 -24.60 13.37
C TRP A 90 6.33 -25.39 14.67
N GLY A 91 6.90 -26.59 14.62
CA GLY A 91 7.23 -27.32 15.84
C GLY A 91 8.48 -28.17 15.73
N ASP A 92 9.21 -28.30 16.84
CA ASP A 92 10.38 -29.17 17.02
C ASP A 92 10.02 -30.56 17.58
N GLY A 93 8.73 -30.93 17.51
CA GLY A 93 8.18 -32.15 18.11
C GLY A 93 7.82 -32.02 19.60
N ILE A 94 8.30 -30.99 20.30
CA ILE A 94 8.03 -30.76 21.73
C ILE A 94 7.27 -29.45 21.96
N ARG A 95 7.54 -28.42 21.17
CA ARG A 95 6.95 -27.09 21.28
C ARG A 95 6.37 -26.64 19.96
N TYR A 96 5.16 -26.11 20.01
CA TYR A 96 4.48 -25.51 18.87
C TYR A 96 4.56 -23.98 18.96
N ARG A 97 4.84 -23.32 17.83
CA ARG A 97 4.95 -21.86 17.72
C ARG A 97 4.31 -21.39 16.42
N LEU A 98 3.82 -20.13 16.41
CA LEU A 98 3.31 -19.52 15.18
C LEU A 98 4.43 -19.17 14.18
N GLN A 99 5.66 -18.97 14.66
CA GLN A 99 6.84 -18.69 13.83
C GLN A 99 8.03 -19.50 14.35
N PRO A 100 8.94 -19.92 13.45
CA PRO A 100 10.18 -20.56 13.85
C PRO A 100 11.04 -19.60 14.70
N PRO A 101 11.91 -20.11 15.59
CA PRO A 101 12.84 -19.28 16.35
C PRO A 101 13.72 -18.43 15.41
N ARG A 102 13.94 -17.14 15.74
CA ARG A 102 14.87 -16.31 14.97
C ARG A 102 16.27 -16.92 14.99
N GLY A 103 16.85 -17.12 13.82
CA GLY A 103 18.20 -17.68 13.68
C GLY A 103 18.25 -19.22 13.67
N SER A 104 17.12 -19.93 13.69
CA SER A 104 17.11 -21.37 13.42
C SER A 104 17.32 -21.63 11.93
N ALA A 105 18.56 -21.50 11.47
CA ALA A 105 18.97 -22.18 10.27
C ALA A 105 18.87 -23.69 10.56
N ALA A 106 17.82 -24.33 10.06
CA ALA A 106 17.71 -25.79 9.98
C ALA A 106 17.75 -26.59 11.30
N ALA A 107 17.06 -26.16 12.35
CA ALA A 107 16.61 -27.16 13.33
C ALA A 107 15.55 -28.04 12.65
N PRO A 108 15.56 -29.38 12.82
CA PRO A 108 14.55 -30.27 12.23
C PRO A 108 13.21 -30.00 12.91
N GLY A 109 12.48 -29.03 12.38
CA GLY A 109 11.11 -28.73 12.75
C GLY A 109 10.19 -28.94 11.56
N HIS A 110 8.96 -29.35 11.84
CA HIS A 110 7.94 -29.51 10.81
C HIS A 110 7.08 -28.25 10.75
N ASP A 111 7.00 -27.67 9.56
CA ASP A 111 5.96 -26.69 9.25
C ASP A 111 4.64 -27.43 9.06
N GLY A 112 3.64 -27.04 9.84
CA GLY A 112 2.30 -27.60 9.80
C GLY A 112 1.29 -26.55 9.39
N VAL A 113 0.32 -26.97 8.58
CA VAL A 113 -0.80 -26.15 8.17
C VAL A 113 -2.09 -26.96 8.37
N ARG A 114 -3.05 -26.39 9.08
CA ARG A 114 -4.40 -26.97 9.23
C ARG A 114 -5.43 -25.89 8.98
N ALA A 115 -6.43 -26.24 8.18
CA ALA A 115 -7.64 -25.45 8.08
C ALA A 115 -8.63 -25.87 9.18
N HIS A 116 -9.20 -24.89 9.86
CA HIS A 116 -10.36 -25.08 10.71
C HIS A 116 -11.54 -24.34 10.07
N GLY A 117 -12.65 -25.05 9.88
CA GLY A 117 -13.88 -24.47 9.34
C GLY A 117 -14.97 -24.47 10.40
N TRP A 118 -15.82 -23.45 10.39
CA TRP A 118 -17.01 -23.34 11.23
C TRP A 118 -18.10 -22.57 10.48
N THR A 119 -19.35 -22.72 10.93
CA THR A 119 -20.48 -21.96 10.43
C THR A 119 -20.87 -20.88 11.43
N VAL A 120 -21.43 -19.79 10.94
CA VAL A 120 -21.90 -18.67 11.78
C VAL A 120 -23.34 -18.33 11.42
N THR A 121 -24.22 -18.30 12.42
CA THR A 121 -25.58 -17.78 12.26
C THR A 121 -25.61 -16.31 12.68
N LEU A 122 -26.07 -15.43 11.80
CA LEU A 122 -26.22 -14.01 12.11
C LEU A 122 -27.41 -13.78 13.04
N THR A 123 -27.22 -12.91 14.03
CA THR A 123 -28.27 -12.38 14.89
C THR A 123 -28.89 -11.11 14.29
N ASP A 124 -29.88 -10.54 14.98
CA ASP A 124 -30.48 -9.24 14.66
C ASP A 124 -29.66 -8.04 15.18
N ARG A 125 -28.62 -8.28 15.99
CA ARG A 125 -27.83 -7.20 16.60
C ARG A 125 -26.87 -6.59 15.58
N VAL A 126 -27.07 -5.30 15.35
CA VAL A 126 -26.26 -4.47 14.46
C VAL A 126 -25.46 -3.42 15.23
N ARG A 127 -24.29 -3.04 14.72
CA ARG A 127 -23.47 -1.93 15.22
C ARG A 127 -22.81 -1.17 14.06
N ASP A 128 -22.45 0.09 14.28
CA ASP A 128 -21.56 0.80 13.37
C ASP A 128 -20.19 0.08 13.33
N PRO A 129 -19.66 -0.29 12.14
CA PRO A 129 -18.36 -0.92 12.03
C PRO A 129 -17.19 -0.16 12.70
N ILE A 130 -17.26 1.17 12.84
CA ILE A 130 -16.22 1.97 13.51
C ILE A 130 -16.17 1.72 15.02
N GLU A 131 -17.31 1.39 15.62
CA GLU A 131 -17.47 1.17 17.06
C GLU A 131 -17.10 -0.25 17.49
N VAL A 132 -16.97 -1.19 16.54
CA VAL A 132 -16.60 -2.57 16.84
C VAL A 132 -15.10 -2.66 17.15
N PRO A 133 -14.68 -3.04 18.38
CA PRO A 133 -13.28 -3.22 18.73
C PRO A 133 -12.63 -4.35 17.92
N LEU A 134 -11.32 -4.27 17.66
CA LEU A 134 -10.60 -5.27 16.84
C LEU A 134 -10.83 -6.73 17.28
N ARG A 135 -10.87 -6.98 18.59
CA ARG A 135 -11.05 -8.32 19.17
C ARG A 135 -12.44 -8.92 18.92
N GLU A 136 -13.44 -8.06 18.67
CA GLU A 136 -14.83 -8.44 18.43
C GLU A 136 -15.12 -8.58 16.94
N ARG A 137 -14.18 -8.25 16.05
CA ARG A 137 -14.36 -8.38 14.60
C ARG A 137 -14.14 -9.82 14.16
N CYS A 138 -14.95 -10.28 13.21
CA CYS A 138 -14.70 -11.50 12.47
C CYS A 138 -13.27 -11.47 11.91
N PRO A 139 -12.44 -12.51 12.13
CA PRO A 139 -11.02 -12.50 11.75
C PRO A 139 -10.85 -12.58 10.22
N HIS A 140 -11.89 -13.02 9.52
CA HIS A 140 -11.93 -13.05 8.07
C HIS A 140 -11.91 -11.60 7.54
N GLN A 141 -10.94 -11.29 6.68
CA GLN A 141 -10.81 -10.00 5.98
C GLN A 141 -10.52 -8.74 6.82
N VAL A 142 -10.25 -8.83 8.14
CA VAL A 142 -9.68 -7.70 8.93
C VAL A 142 -8.42 -7.14 8.25
N ARG A 143 -7.58 -8.02 7.72
CA ARG A 143 -6.32 -7.66 7.05
C ARG A 143 -6.50 -7.07 5.65
N CYS A 144 -7.69 -7.18 5.06
CA CYS A 144 -7.96 -6.70 3.70
C CYS A 144 -8.44 -5.24 3.65
N GLY A 145 -8.42 -4.54 4.80
CA GLY A 145 -8.81 -3.13 4.87
C GLY A 145 -10.32 -2.91 4.67
N GLN A 146 -11.13 -3.92 4.95
CA GLN A 146 -12.59 -3.81 4.80
C GLN A 146 -13.29 -3.25 6.02
N TRP A 147 -12.73 -3.45 7.21
CA TRP A 147 -13.22 -2.77 8.39
C TRP A 147 -12.66 -1.35 8.44
N PRO A 148 -13.46 -0.35 8.86
CA PRO A 148 -12.88 0.94 9.18
C PRO A 148 -11.84 0.77 10.28
N PRO A 149 -10.68 1.41 10.17
CA PRO A 149 -9.67 1.38 11.22
C PRO A 149 -10.24 2.03 12.48
N PRO A 150 -9.92 1.50 13.67
CA PRO A 150 -10.39 2.09 14.91
C PRO A 150 -9.83 3.51 15.06
N PRO A 151 -10.51 4.38 15.84
CA PRO A 151 -9.93 5.64 16.28
C PRO A 151 -8.54 5.40 16.88
N SER A 152 -7.57 6.24 16.51
CA SER A 152 -6.19 6.10 16.97
C SER A 152 -5.59 7.45 17.26
N THR A 153 -4.95 7.57 18.43
CA THR A 153 -4.21 8.77 18.85
C THR A 153 -2.79 8.83 18.28
N THR A 154 -2.41 7.87 17.42
CA THR A 154 -1.13 7.94 16.70
C THR A 154 -1.14 9.09 15.69
N LYS A 155 0.04 9.54 15.23
CA LYS A 155 0.15 10.58 14.18
C LYS A 155 -0.59 10.16 12.90
N ALA A 156 -0.38 8.92 12.45
CA ALA A 156 -1.09 8.36 11.31
C ALA A 156 -2.61 8.25 11.57
N GLY A 157 -3.01 7.90 12.79
CA GLY A 157 -4.41 7.88 13.21
C GLY A 157 -5.10 9.24 13.12
N ARG A 158 -4.43 10.30 13.57
CA ARG A 158 -4.93 11.68 13.45
C ARG A 158 -5.00 12.16 12.00
N LEU A 159 -3.97 11.86 11.19
CA LEU A 159 -4.00 12.16 9.76
C LEU A 159 -5.18 11.47 9.08
N ARG A 160 -5.40 10.19 9.39
CA ARG A 160 -6.54 9.45 8.88
C ARG A 160 -7.86 10.10 9.26
N ALA A 161 -8.06 10.42 10.55
CA ALA A 161 -9.27 11.06 11.02
C ALA A 161 -9.52 12.40 10.31
N ARG A 162 -8.46 13.20 10.10
CA ARG A 162 -8.57 14.46 9.33
C ARG A 162 -8.99 14.20 7.88
N LEU A 163 -8.31 13.29 7.18
CA LEU A 163 -8.64 12.96 5.80
C LEU A 163 -10.06 12.41 5.65
N THR A 164 -10.50 11.55 6.59
CA THR A 164 -11.86 11.03 6.62
C THR A 164 -12.90 12.13 6.84
N SER A 165 -12.62 13.11 7.69
CA SER A 165 -13.50 14.24 7.92
C SER A 165 -13.61 15.17 6.70
N GLU A 166 -12.53 15.34 5.93
CA GLU A 166 -12.47 16.26 4.80
C GLU A 166 -12.99 15.63 3.49
N PHE A 167 -12.62 14.37 3.23
CA PHE A 167 -12.84 13.72 1.94
C PHE A 167 -13.72 12.47 2.02
N GLY A 168 -14.22 12.15 3.21
CA GLY A 168 -14.97 10.93 3.48
C GLY A 168 -14.08 9.70 3.70
N PRO A 169 -14.69 8.56 4.09
CA PRO A 169 -13.96 7.36 4.49
C PRO A 169 -13.53 6.47 3.32
N MET A 170 -13.87 6.84 2.08
CA MET A 170 -13.61 6.02 0.91
C MET A 170 -12.20 6.23 0.35
N CYS A 171 -11.69 5.23 -0.34
CA CYS A 171 -10.42 5.29 -1.05
C CYS A 171 -10.47 6.40 -2.12
N GLY A 172 -9.60 7.40 -2.01
CA GLY A 172 -9.55 8.54 -2.93
C GLY A 172 -9.16 8.17 -4.36
N ALA A 173 -8.57 6.99 -4.59
CA ALA A 173 -8.27 6.51 -5.93
C ALA A 173 -9.43 5.68 -6.52
N CYS A 174 -9.74 4.52 -5.92
CA CYS A 174 -10.72 3.63 -6.53
C CYS A 174 -12.19 3.97 -6.20
N GLY A 175 -12.47 4.70 -5.11
CA GLY A 175 -13.83 5.00 -4.65
C GLY A 175 -14.63 3.80 -4.11
N SER A 176 -14.23 2.55 -4.39
CA SER A 176 -15.05 1.36 -4.07
C SER A 176 -14.75 0.70 -2.73
N ARG A 177 -13.65 1.05 -2.07
CA ARG A 177 -13.22 0.44 -0.79
C ARG A 177 -12.95 1.51 0.25
N LEU A 178 -13.06 1.14 1.53
CA LEU A 178 -12.67 2.03 2.62
C LEU A 178 -11.19 2.39 2.52
N GLY A 179 -10.90 3.65 2.75
CA GLY A 179 -9.56 4.16 2.91
C GLY A 179 -9.03 3.80 4.30
N THR A 180 -8.01 2.97 4.36
CA THR A 180 -7.39 2.51 5.62
C THR A 180 -5.98 3.04 5.81
N GLU A 181 -5.32 3.37 4.71
CA GLU A 181 -3.93 3.81 4.66
C GLU A 181 -3.85 5.29 4.31
N VAL A 182 -3.01 6.02 5.04
CA VAL A 182 -2.65 7.40 4.70
C VAL A 182 -1.56 7.31 3.65
N ASP A 183 -1.94 7.60 2.42
CA ASP A 183 -1.04 7.56 1.29
C ASP A 183 -0.23 8.86 1.20
N HIS A 184 1.03 8.72 0.83
CA HIS A 184 1.97 9.82 0.78
C HIS A 184 3.01 9.60 -0.29
N ASP A 185 3.51 10.70 -0.82
CA ASP A 185 4.69 10.68 -1.66
C ASP A 185 5.91 10.23 -0.84
N HIS A 186 6.63 9.21 -1.32
CA HIS A 186 7.83 8.69 -0.67
C HIS A 186 9.04 9.62 -0.82
N PHE A 187 9.03 10.59 -1.75
CA PHE A 187 10.06 11.62 -1.86
C PHE A 187 9.82 12.74 -0.86
N ALA A 188 8.78 13.54 -1.07
CA ALA A 188 8.52 14.69 -0.23
C ALA A 188 7.86 14.32 1.12
N GLY A 189 7.32 13.11 1.28
CA GLY A 189 6.47 12.79 2.43
C GLY A 189 5.14 13.54 2.43
N ALA A 190 4.78 14.20 1.32
CA ALA A 190 3.52 14.93 1.18
C ALA A 190 2.35 13.92 1.18
N VAL A 191 1.36 14.14 2.04
CA VAL A 191 0.17 13.29 2.09
C VAL A 191 -0.66 13.56 0.85
N ARG A 192 -0.97 12.51 0.10
CA ARG A 192 -1.76 12.58 -1.14
C ARG A 192 -3.25 12.36 -0.86
N GLY A 193 -3.58 11.54 0.14
CA GLY A 193 -4.96 11.20 0.46
C GLY A 193 -5.10 9.94 1.28
N LEU A 194 -6.32 9.40 1.30
CA LEU A 194 -6.66 8.16 1.99
C LEU A 194 -6.92 7.05 0.97
N LEU A 195 -6.21 5.92 1.07
CA LEU A 195 -6.33 4.80 0.14
C LEU A 195 -6.70 3.49 0.85
N CYS A 196 -7.39 2.61 0.14
CA CYS A 196 -7.53 1.22 0.58
C CYS A 196 -6.18 0.50 0.48
N HIS A 197 -5.98 -0.56 1.26
CA HIS A 197 -4.72 -1.33 1.28
C HIS A 197 -4.22 -1.70 -0.13
N ARG A 198 -5.10 -2.20 -1.02
CA ARG A 198 -4.70 -2.59 -2.39
C ARG A 198 -4.19 -1.40 -3.20
N CYS A 199 -4.91 -0.28 -3.20
CA CYS A 199 -4.46 0.91 -3.93
C CYS A 199 -3.17 1.43 -3.33
N ASN A 200 -3.08 1.57 -2.01
CA ASN A 200 -1.87 2.05 -1.34
C ASN A 200 -0.62 1.21 -1.68
N SER A 201 -0.76 -0.12 -1.74
CA SER A 201 0.36 -1.01 -2.07
C SER A 201 0.78 -0.99 -3.54
N GLY A 202 -0.09 -0.52 -4.45
CA GLY A 202 0.13 -0.61 -5.90
C GLY A 202 0.17 0.71 -6.65
N ILE A 203 -0.29 1.81 -6.06
CA ILE A 203 -0.55 3.05 -6.81
C ILE A 203 0.72 3.65 -7.43
N ASP A 204 1.84 3.58 -6.72
CA ASP A 204 3.15 4.03 -7.23
C ASP A 204 3.67 3.16 -8.39
N THR A 205 3.05 2.01 -8.67
CA THR A 205 3.37 1.17 -9.84
C THR A 205 2.57 1.53 -11.08
N CYS A 206 1.63 2.47 -10.98
CA CYS A 206 0.90 2.95 -12.14
C CYS A 206 1.88 3.58 -13.15
N PRO A 207 1.89 3.17 -14.42
CA PRO A 207 2.66 3.82 -15.47
C PRO A 207 1.83 4.85 -16.24
N HIS A 208 0.49 4.77 -16.15
CA HIS A 208 -0.40 5.63 -16.93
C HIS A 208 -0.20 7.11 -16.59
N PRO A 209 -0.11 7.98 -17.62
CA PRO A 209 -0.04 9.40 -17.42
C PRO A 209 -1.40 10.03 -17.11
N THR A 210 -2.50 9.48 -17.63
CA THR A 210 -3.90 9.90 -17.38
C THR A 210 -4.83 8.73 -17.74
N GLY A 211 -6.14 8.92 -17.59
CA GLY A 211 -7.17 8.01 -18.11
C GLY A 211 -7.41 6.76 -17.27
N CYS A 212 -6.73 6.65 -16.12
CA CYS A 212 -6.97 5.63 -15.13
C CYS A 212 -7.04 6.24 -13.73
N ARG A 213 -7.78 5.63 -12.81
CA ARG A 213 -8.04 6.21 -11.48
C ARG A 213 -6.78 6.43 -10.65
N TRP A 214 -5.77 5.59 -10.83
CA TRP A 214 -4.47 5.78 -10.17
C TRP A 214 -3.73 6.99 -10.73
N ALA A 215 -3.71 7.19 -12.04
CA ALA A 215 -3.11 8.36 -12.66
C ALA A 215 -3.83 9.65 -12.21
N GLU A 216 -5.16 9.66 -12.24
CA GLU A 216 -5.94 10.83 -11.80
C GLU A 216 -5.67 11.18 -10.34
N TYR A 217 -5.64 10.18 -9.44
CA TYR A 217 -5.30 10.40 -8.04
C TYR A 217 -3.86 10.92 -7.85
N LEU A 218 -2.90 10.41 -8.62
CA LEU A 218 -1.50 10.81 -8.51
C LEU A 218 -1.24 12.21 -9.09
N ASN A 219 -2.00 12.58 -10.12
CA ASN A 219 -1.89 13.90 -10.76
C ASN A 219 -2.66 14.96 -9.97
N HIS A 220 -3.78 14.58 -9.37
CA HIS A 220 -4.67 15.45 -8.60
C HIS A 220 -4.94 14.87 -7.20
N PRO A 221 -3.90 14.79 -6.34
CA PRO A 221 -4.06 14.20 -5.02
C PRO A 221 -5.04 15.02 -4.16
N PRO A 222 -6.11 14.41 -3.62
CA PRO A 222 -7.19 15.14 -2.94
C PRO A 222 -6.70 15.92 -1.73
N ALA A 223 -5.66 15.44 -1.03
CA ALA A 223 -5.11 16.11 0.15
C ALA A 223 -4.08 17.19 -0.17
N ALA A 224 -3.77 17.47 -1.45
CA ALA A 224 -2.81 18.51 -1.82
C ALA A 224 -3.12 19.89 -1.19
N PRO A 225 -4.38 20.38 -1.19
CA PRO A 225 -4.70 21.68 -0.58
C PRO A 225 -4.45 21.73 0.93
N LEU A 226 -4.45 20.57 1.62
CA LEU A 226 -4.23 20.52 3.06
C LEU A 226 -2.74 20.63 3.44
N CYS A 227 -1.82 20.52 2.48
CA CYS A 227 -0.36 20.61 2.69
C CYS A 227 0.16 19.71 3.84
N LEU A 228 -0.46 18.55 4.05
CA LEU A 228 -0.13 17.62 5.14
C LEU A 228 1.14 16.82 4.83
N ARG A 229 1.90 16.43 5.87
CA ARG A 229 3.08 15.57 5.75
C ARG A 229 3.00 14.30 6.61
N TYR A 230 3.53 13.20 6.07
CA TYR A 230 3.58 11.91 6.72
C TYR A 230 4.77 11.78 7.68
N SER A 231 4.51 11.34 8.91
CA SER A 231 5.46 11.43 10.02
C SER A 231 6.64 10.45 9.97
N HIS A 232 6.59 9.42 9.11
CA HIS A 232 7.59 8.35 9.06
C HIS A 232 8.44 8.31 7.77
N HIS A 233 8.39 9.34 6.92
CA HIS A 233 9.13 9.34 5.65
C HIS A 233 10.65 9.08 5.81
N ARG A 234 11.26 9.50 6.94
CA ARG A 234 12.69 9.28 7.21
C ARG A 234 13.13 7.81 7.29
N GLY A 235 12.22 6.89 7.60
CA GLY A 235 12.52 5.45 7.66
C GLY A 235 12.67 4.80 6.28
N LEU A 236 11.89 5.28 5.30
CA LEU A 236 11.90 4.78 3.92
C LEU A 236 13.18 5.18 3.18
N LEU A 237 13.78 6.31 3.55
CA LEU A 237 15.08 6.76 3.04
C LEU A 237 16.20 5.73 3.26
N ARG A 238 16.07 4.82 4.24
CA ARG A 238 17.08 3.76 4.51
C ARG A 238 17.07 2.62 3.50
N VAL A 239 15.92 2.30 2.91
CA VAL A 239 15.85 1.31 1.80
C VAL A 239 16.40 1.96 0.52
N GLU A 240 16.13 3.24 0.36
CA GLU A 240 16.61 4.06 -0.74
C GLU A 240 18.12 4.32 -0.68
N ASP A 241 18.76 4.26 0.50
CA ASP A 241 20.21 4.43 0.65
C ASP A 241 21.04 3.49 -0.23
N ARG A 242 20.57 2.25 -0.48
CA ARG A 242 21.24 1.33 -1.41
C ARG A 242 21.08 1.75 -2.87
N LYS A 243 19.96 2.36 -3.25
CA LYS A 243 19.74 2.90 -4.59
C LYS A 243 20.54 4.18 -4.80
N VAL A 244 20.53 5.08 -3.81
CA VAL A 244 21.37 6.28 -3.75
C VAL A 244 22.85 5.92 -3.88
N ALA A 245 23.33 4.95 -3.09
CA ALA A 245 24.71 4.50 -3.15
C ALA A 245 25.07 3.91 -4.53
N ALA A 246 24.16 3.13 -5.12
CA ALA A 246 24.37 2.55 -6.46
C ALA A 246 24.33 3.61 -7.58
N ALA A 247 23.46 4.62 -7.45
CA ALA A 247 23.35 5.72 -8.40
C ALA A 247 24.47 6.75 -8.24
N GLY A 248 25.17 6.78 -7.10
CA GLY A 248 26.21 7.79 -6.84
C GLY A 248 25.67 9.22 -6.69
N PHE A 249 24.36 9.40 -6.63
CA PHE A 249 23.71 10.68 -6.31
C PHE A 249 22.46 10.43 -5.47
N ASP A 250 22.15 11.37 -4.59
CA ASP A 250 21.02 11.30 -3.66
C ASP A 250 19.92 12.30 -4.09
N PRO A 251 18.83 11.86 -4.74
CA PRO A 251 17.74 12.78 -5.07
C PRO A 251 17.03 13.31 -3.82
N PHE A 252 17.23 12.66 -2.67
CA PHE A 252 16.66 13.10 -1.40
C PHE A 252 17.61 14.05 -0.63
N PHE A 253 18.76 14.43 -1.20
CA PHE A 253 19.80 15.20 -0.50
C PHE A 253 19.26 16.51 0.13
N ALA A 254 18.48 17.28 -0.63
CA ALA A 254 17.89 18.54 -0.15
C ALA A 254 16.87 18.31 0.97
N LEU A 255 16.13 17.19 0.90
CA LEU A 255 15.12 16.80 1.88
C LEU A 255 15.75 16.24 3.18
N ARG A 256 16.97 15.68 3.10
CA ARG A 256 17.70 15.11 4.25
C ARG A 256 18.39 16.16 5.13
N ARG A 257 18.80 17.31 4.57
CA ARG A 257 19.67 18.29 5.26
C ARG A 257 18.96 19.41 6.04
N ARG A 258 17.66 19.63 5.86
CA ARG A 258 16.94 20.71 6.58
C ARG A 258 16.31 20.18 7.89
N PRO A 259 16.56 20.79 9.06
CA PRO A 259 15.62 20.71 10.19
C PRO A 259 14.29 21.27 9.67
N PHE A 260 13.23 20.47 9.75
CA PHE A 260 11.94 20.89 9.21
C PHE A 260 11.33 21.93 10.16
N ASP A 261 11.21 23.18 9.69
CA ASP A 261 10.54 24.27 10.40
C ASP A 261 9.04 24.21 10.08
N TRP A 262 8.23 23.99 11.13
CA TRP A 262 6.79 23.76 11.08
C TRP A 262 5.96 25.01 10.71
N SER A 263 6.59 26.17 10.61
CA SER A 263 5.91 27.45 10.34
C SER A 263 5.86 27.85 8.87
N ARG A 264 6.65 27.21 8.00
CA ARG A 264 6.68 27.52 6.57
C ARG A 264 5.85 26.50 5.79
N ALA A 265 4.75 26.99 5.21
CA ALA A 265 4.17 26.36 4.04
C ALA A 265 5.30 26.04 3.04
N ILE A 266 5.32 24.82 2.54
CA ILE A 266 6.28 24.43 1.51
C ILE A 266 5.86 25.25 0.30
N ALA A 267 6.65 26.26 -0.05
CA ALA A 267 6.49 26.86 -1.36
C ALA A 267 6.61 25.73 -2.39
N PRO A 268 5.68 25.60 -3.34
CA PRO A 268 5.89 24.69 -4.45
C PRO A 268 7.20 25.13 -5.13
N SER A 269 8.15 24.21 -5.29
CA SER A 269 9.42 24.37 -6.04
C SER A 269 10.76 24.57 -5.31
N GLU A 270 10.92 24.45 -3.98
CA GLU A 270 12.29 24.43 -3.41
C GLU A 270 12.97 23.05 -3.46
N ALA A 271 13.44 22.72 -4.68
CA ALA A 271 14.60 21.91 -5.07
C ALA A 271 14.72 20.47 -4.51
N VAL A 272 14.03 19.53 -5.15
CA VAL A 272 14.61 18.21 -5.45
C VAL A 272 15.59 18.41 -6.63
N PRO A 273 16.77 17.78 -6.68
CA PRO A 273 17.62 17.83 -7.86
C PRO A 273 16.83 17.32 -9.07
N ASP A 274 16.72 18.12 -10.13
CA ASP A 274 15.97 17.75 -11.34
C ASP A 274 16.52 16.44 -11.93
N LEU A 275 15.82 15.35 -11.63
CA LEU A 275 16.14 14.01 -12.11
C LEU A 275 16.16 13.96 -13.64
N THR A 276 15.37 14.82 -14.29
CA THR A 276 15.33 14.98 -15.74
C THR A 276 16.66 15.51 -16.25
N ALA A 277 17.20 16.59 -15.67
CA ALA A 277 18.50 17.15 -16.03
C ALA A 277 19.66 16.18 -15.73
N ILE A 278 19.57 15.39 -14.66
CA ILE A 278 20.60 14.38 -14.32
C ILE A 278 20.63 13.26 -15.36
N LEU A 279 19.46 12.73 -15.74
CA LEU A 279 19.36 11.63 -16.70
C LEU A 279 19.63 12.06 -18.14
N ARG A 280 19.18 13.25 -18.56
CA ARG A 280 19.45 13.81 -19.90
C ARG A 280 20.94 14.03 -20.20
N ARG A 281 21.79 14.10 -19.18
CA ARG A 281 23.26 14.28 -19.34
C ARG A 281 24.02 12.97 -19.60
N GLY A 282 23.35 11.83 -19.69
CA GLY A 282 23.92 10.59 -20.25
C GLY A 282 25.17 10.02 -19.56
N ARG A 283 25.46 10.39 -18.31
CA ARG A 283 26.62 9.87 -17.57
C ARG A 283 26.22 8.88 -16.48
N PHE A 284 25.60 7.78 -16.88
CA PHE A 284 25.65 6.55 -16.08
C PHE A 284 26.49 5.54 -16.85
N ARG A 285 27.75 5.40 -16.43
CA ARG A 285 28.53 4.22 -16.81
C ARG A 285 27.75 3.01 -16.28
N PRO A 286 27.37 2.03 -17.10
CA PRO A 286 26.96 0.74 -16.56
C PRO A 286 28.11 0.21 -15.70
N LEU A 287 27.78 -0.39 -14.56
CA LEU A 287 28.74 -1.19 -13.80
C LEU A 287 29.15 -2.38 -14.67
N ALA A 288 30.18 -2.19 -15.48
CA ALA A 288 30.97 -3.28 -16.02
C ALA A 288 31.68 -3.95 -14.83
N GLY A 289 31.25 -5.16 -14.48
CA GLY A 289 32.05 -6.10 -13.70
C GLY A 289 31.54 -6.41 -12.29
N HIS A 290 30.85 -7.53 -12.12
CA HIS A 290 31.40 -8.71 -11.41
C HIS A 290 30.33 -9.80 -11.23
N LEU A 291 30.11 -10.59 -12.29
CA LEU A 291 29.66 -11.98 -12.16
C LEU A 291 30.32 -12.83 -13.25
N THR A 292 31.65 -12.96 -13.21
CA THR A 292 32.33 -14.11 -13.82
C THR A 292 32.52 -15.16 -12.72
N GLY A 293 31.45 -15.89 -12.40
CA GLY A 293 31.56 -17.13 -11.67
C GLY A 293 32.26 -18.16 -12.57
N ARG A 294 33.51 -18.50 -12.25
CA ARG A 294 34.20 -19.65 -12.83
C ARG A 294 33.38 -20.91 -12.56
N LEU A 295 32.77 -21.46 -13.60
CA LEU A 295 32.41 -22.89 -13.62
C LEU A 295 33.72 -23.67 -13.57
N ARG A 296 34.14 -24.09 -12.37
CA ARG A 296 35.08 -25.20 -12.22
C ARG A 296 34.38 -26.46 -12.74
N ARG A 297 34.81 -26.95 -13.90
CA ARG A 297 34.73 -28.38 -14.18
C ARG A 297 35.71 -29.06 -13.21
N GLN A 298 35.19 -29.96 -12.39
CA GLN A 298 36.00 -30.96 -11.71
C GLN A 298 35.89 -32.29 -12.48
N PRO A 299 36.93 -33.15 -12.36
CA PRO A 299 37.25 -34.21 -13.32
C PRO A 299 36.23 -35.34 -13.38
#